data_AF-A0A7T2TGM7-F1
#
_entry.id   AF-A0A7T2TGM7-F1
#
_cell.length_a   1.000
_cell.length_b   1.000
_cell.length_c   1.000
_cell.angle_alpha   90.00
_cell.angle_beta   90.00
_cell.angle_gamma   90.00
#
_symmetry.space_group_name_H-M   'P 1'
#
loop_
_entity.id
_entity.type
_entity.pdbx_description
1 polymer ?
#
loop_
_entity_poly.entity_id
_entity_poly.type
_entity_poly.pdbx_seq_one_letter_code
_entity_poly.pdbx_strand_id
1 'polypeptide(L)'
;MALQNIPWAIGGGAENDVEGARLALYAATKGGRGIMAPRDLRVSALPTPGGAVRIHAGAAVTPNDYPGGAGQSYAVREISSTDFPVPATGSSGGAVRFLIIRINDEQYAGAKPTTPATDPRNAYQWVSALPTTVPHVPLVRLDQPANTATITNAMLTDIRQMADPKILPFGRSRASVASDQGMALNSKAAAGEWFPGDGTPTGARQEIYCPPWASAMYIEPSWYSVIYSPANVWGRCWINYGLSTSEGNYNGQPFPYNTQEFAWDAAEGRTQRQHWLGSDYRTIPASMRGQMLTFAFRARRHDSASGSNVVRMDALSGLSLKGLFFEVPDPSTE
;
A
#
# COMPACT_ATOMS: atom_id res chain seq x y z
N MET A 1 37.51 0.30 -25.92
CA MET A 1 37.16 1.59 -25.28
C MET A 1 36.22 1.31 -24.12
N ALA A 2 36.31 2.05 -23.02
CA ALA A 2 35.50 1.82 -21.82
C ALA A 2 34.18 2.63 -21.81
N LEU A 3 34.13 3.76 -22.52
CA LEU A 3 32.92 4.56 -22.72
C LEU A 3 32.28 4.20 -24.06
N GLN A 4 30.95 4.08 -24.10
CA GLN A 4 30.20 3.86 -25.33
C GLN A 4 30.31 5.10 -26.23
N ASN A 5 30.70 4.91 -27.49
CA ASN A 5 31.08 6.02 -28.38
C ASN A 5 29.90 6.87 -28.84
N ILE A 6 28.69 6.29 -28.88
CA ILE A 6 27.47 6.97 -29.28
C ILE A 6 26.53 7.03 -28.06
N PRO A 7 26.26 8.22 -27.51
CA PRO A 7 25.23 8.40 -26.50
C PRO A 7 23.83 8.00 -26.99
N TRP A 8 22.94 7.66 -26.07
CA TRP A 8 21.56 7.31 -26.40
C TRP A 8 20.81 8.48 -27.07
N ALA A 9 20.12 8.17 -28.17
CA ALA A 9 19.26 9.04 -28.97
C ALA A 9 19.97 10.22 -29.66
N ILE A 10 21.19 10.00 -30.17
CA ILE A 10 21.88 10.97 -31.03
C ILE A 10 21.36 10.85 -32.48
N GLY A 11 21.00 12.00 -33.06
CA GLY A 11 20.52 12.11 -34.44
C GLY A 11 21.63 12.18 -35.50
N GLY A 12 21.30 12.63 -36.71
CA GLY A 12 22.29 12.85 -37.78
C GLY A 12 22.81 11.57 -38.45
N GLY A 13 22.07 10.47 -38.34
CA GLY A 13 22.45 9.16 -38.92
C GLY A 13 23.30 8.29 -37.99
N ALA A 14 23.50 8.68 -36.74
CA ALA A 14 24.17 7.84 -35.75
C ALA A 14 23.33 6.59 -35.42
N GLU A 15 24.00 5.42 -35.38
CA GLU A 15 23.39 4.16 -34.96
C GLU A 15 23.23 4.13 -33.44
N ASN A 16 22.03 3.80 -32.97
CA ASN A 16 21.70 3.79 -31.55
C ASN A 16 21.55 2.36 -31.04
N ASP A 17 22.42 1.97 -30.13
CA ASP A 17 22.45 0.64 -29.52
C ASP A 17 21.24 0.39 -28.61
N VAL A 18 20.75 -0.85 -28.57
CA VAL A 18 19.59 -1.26 -27.73
C VAL A 18 19.89 -1.07 -26.24
N GLU A 19 21.15 -1.19 -25.85
CA GLU A 19 21.66 -0.98 -24.50
C GLU A 19 21.39 0.45 -24.02
N GLY A 20 21.40 1.44 -24.92
CA GLY A 20 21.03 2.82 -24.59
C GLY A 20 19.55 2.94 -24.19
N ALA A 21 18.66 2.23 -24.88
CA ALA A 21 17.23 2.18 -24.53
C ALA A 21 17.01 1.48 -23.17
N ARG A 22 17.73 0.38 -22.93
CA ARG A 22 17.67 -0.36 -21.67
C ARG A 22 18.24 0.44 -20.50
N LEU A 23 19.28 1.23 -20.73
CA LEU A 23 19.83 2.18 -19.75
C LEU A 23 18.81 3.28 -19.42
N ALA A 24 18.11 3.82 -20.41
CA ALA A 24 17.06 4.82 -20.18
C ALA A 24 15.92 4.25 -19.32
N LEU A 25 15.50 3.01 -19.58
CA LEU A 25 14.49 2.32 -18.77
C LEU A 25 14.99 2.05 -17.34
N TYR A 26 16.25 1.64 -17.20
CA TYR A 26 16.87 1.44 -15.89
C TYR A 26 16.89 2.75 -15.10
N ALA A 27 17.31 3.85 -15.71
CA ALA A 27 17.31 5.17 -15.08
C ALA A 27 15.91 5.63 -14.68
N ALA A 28 14.92 5.46 -15.58
CA ALA A 28 13.53 5.86 -15.34
C ALA A 28 12.87 5.11 -14.17
N THR A 29 13.37 3.93 -13.84
CA THR A 29 12.84 3.07 -12.77
C THR A 29 13.81 2.96 -11.59
N LYS A 30 14.92 3.72 -11.61
CA LYS A 30 16.01 3.67 -10.62
C LYS A 30 16.55 2.24 -10.41
N GLY A 31 16.53 1.42 -11.47
CA GLY A 31 16.91 0.01 -11.40
C GLY A 31 15.92 -0.86 -10.62
N GLY A 32 14.67 -0.43 -10.49
CA GLY A 32 13.63 -1.16 -9.80
C GLY A 32 13.13 -2.39 -10.57
N ARG A 33 12.67 -3.39 -9.81
CA ARG A 33 11.98 -4.58 -10.32
C ARG A 33 10.54 -4.55 -9.86
N GLY A 34 9.61 -4.77 -10.78
CA GLY A 34 8.21 -4.88 -10.41
C GLY A 34 7.25 -4.42 -11.49
N ILE A 35 5.99 -4.28 -11.08
CA ILE A 35 4.90 -3.79 -11.90
C ILE A 35 4.92 -2.27 -12.00
N MET A 36 4.34 -1.72 -13.07
CA MET A 36 4.34 -0.28 -13.33
C MET A 36 3.14 0.45 -12.73
N ALA A 37 2.00 -0.22 -12.59
CA ALA A 37 0.82 0.30 -11.89
C ALA A 37 0.27 -0.71 -10.87
N PRO A 38 -0.45 -0.29 -9.82
CA PRO A 38 -0.91 -1.17 -8.73
C PRO A 38 -1.68 -2.43 -9.15
N ARG A 39 -2.42 -2.38 -10.26
CA ARG A 39 -3.26 -3.49 -10.76
C ARG A 39 -2.58 -4.34 -11.84
N ASP A 40 -1.43 -3.91 -12.34
CA ASP A 40 -0.76 -4.57 -13.46
C ASP A 40 -0.35 -6.00 -13.12
N LEU A 41 -0.61 -6.93 -14.05
CA LEU A 41 -0.15 -8.33 -13.96
C LEU A 41 -0.62 -9.05 -12.70
N ARG A 42 -1.76 -8.63 -12.14
CA ARG A 42 -2.38 -9.32 -11.02
C ARG A 42 -2.59 -10.79 -11.39
N VAL A 43 -2.45 -11.67 -10.40
CA VAL A 43 -2.75 -13.09 -10.56
C VAL A 43 -3.95 -13.45 -9.70
N SER A 44 -4.89 -14.19 -10.27
CA SER A 44 -6.05 -14.72 -9.55
C SER A 44 -6.34 -16.16 -9.95
N ALA A 45 -7.10 -16.87 -9.13
CA ALA A 45 -7.77 -18.09 -9.59
C ALA A 45 -8.68 -17.80 -10.79
N LEU A 46 -8.96 -18.82 -11.58
CA LEU A 46 -9.93 -18.72 -12.67
C LEU A 46 -11.35 -18.44 -12.13
N PRO A 47 -12.19 -17.70 -12.87
CA PRO A 47 -13.61 -17.53 -12.51
C PRO A 47 -14.38 -18.84 -12.45
N THR A 48 -14.02 -19.79 -13.33
CA THR A 48 -14.48 -21.18 -13.28
C THR A 48 -13.38 -22.03 -12.65
N PRO A 49 -13.65 -22.77 -11.55
CA PRO A 49 -12.65 -23.58 -10.87
C PRO A 49 -11.86 -24.48 -11.83
N GLY A 50 -10.53 -24.46 -11.73
CA GLY A 50 -9.64 -25.22 -12.60
C GLY A 50 -8.18 -25.21 -12.16
N GLY A 51 -7.33 -25.90 -12.92
CA GLY A 51 -5.89 -26.07 -12.66
C GLY A 51 -4.99 -25.01 -13.28
N ALA A 52 -5.48 -23.78 -13.43
CA ALA A 52 -4.72 -22.66 -13.96
C ALA A 52 -4.96 -21.41 -13.11
N VAL A 53 -4.10 -20.41 -13.31
CA VAL A 53 -4.28 -19.07 -12.77
C VAL A 53 -4.46 -18.09 -13.92
N ARG A 54 -5.24 -17.04 -13.69
CA ARG A 54 -5.39 -15.93 -14.62
C ARG A 54 -4.39 -14.84 -14.29
N ILE A 55 -3.59 -14.45 -15.28
CA ILE A 55 -2.70 -13.30 -15.22
C ILE A 55 -3.41 -12.17 -15.98
N HIS A 56 -3.66 -11.07 -15.30
CA HIS A 56 -4.38 -9.92 -15.84
C HIS A 56 -3.45 -8.99 -16.63
N ALA A 57 -4.04 -8.08 -17.41
CA ALA A 57 -3.29 -7.10 -18.20
C ALA A 57 -2.39 -6.24 -17.32
N GLY A 58 -1.31 -5.73 -17.91
CA GLY A 58 -0.44 -4.79 -17.23
C GLY A 58 0.99 -4.80 -17.76
N ALA A 59 1.84 -3.98 -17.17
CA ALA A 59 3.25 -3.91 -17.51
C ALA A 59 4.13 -4.10 -16.28
N ALA A 60 5.37 -4.55 -16.54
CA ALA A 60 6.40 -4.65 -15.53
C ALA A 60 7.77 -4.38 -16.13
N VAL A 61 8.72 -4.17 -15.24
CA VAL A 61 10.13 -3.96 -15.54
C VAL A 61 10.97 -4.84 -14.61
N THR A 62 12.10 -5.30 -15.12
CA THR A 62 13.14 -5.94 -14.32
C THR A 62 14.52 -5.45 -14.74
N PRO A 63 15.45 -5.25 -13.80
CA PRO A 63 16.85 -5.10 -14.10
C PRO A 63 17.39 -6.31 -14.85
N ASN A 64 18.46 -6.08 -15.61
CA ASN A 64 19.21 -7.12 -16.27
C ASN A 64 20.17 -7.79 -15.26
N ASP A 65 19.78 -8.96 -14.77
CA ASP A 65 20.57 -9.75 -13.82
C ASP A 65 21.64 -10.62 -14.49
N TYR A 66 21.73 -10.63 -15.83
CA TYR A 66 22.77 -11.40 -16.50
C TYR A 66 24.15 -10.80 -16.22
N PRO A 67 25.22 -11.63 -16.16
CA PRO A 67 26.59 -11.13 -16.07
C PRO A 67 26.91 -10.15 -17.21
N GLY A 68 27.41 -8.96 -16.87
CA GLY A 68 27.69 -7.88 -17.83
C GLY A 68 26.48 -7.03 -18.22
N GLY A 69 25.30 -7.30 -17.68
CA GLY A 69 24.06 -6.57 -17.94
C GLY A 69 23.77 -5.37 -17.02
N ALA A 70 24.65 -5.08 -16.05
CA ALA A 70 24.40 -4.06 -15.04
C ALA A 70 24.07 -2.68 -15.63
N GLY A 71 23.14 -1.96 -14.98
CA GLY A 71 22.68 -0.63 -15.44
C GLY A 71 21.67 -0.67 -16.59
N GLN A 72 21.11 -1.84 -16.91
CA GLN A 72 20.09 -2.03 -17.94
C GLN A 72 18.84 -2.67 -17.36
N SER A 73 17.68 -2.38 -17.94
CA SER A 73 16.39 -3.00 -17.58
C SER A 73 15.62 -3.46 -18.82
N TYR A 74 14.72 -4.42 -18.63
CA TYR A 74 13.76 -4.90 -19.62
C TYR A 74 12.34 -4.56 -19.19
N ALA A 75 11.48 -4.18 -20.13
CA ALA A 75 10.05 -4.03 -19.91
C ALA A 75 9.27 -5.18 -20.55
N VAL A 76 8.18 -5.58 -19.92
CA VAL A 76 7.22 -6.57 -20.42
C VAL A 76 5.81 -6.03 -20.29
N ARG A 77 4.91 -6.50 -21.15
CA ARG A 77 3.51 -6.14 -21.12
C ARG A 77 2.63 -7.33 -21.46
N GLU A 78 1.64 -7.58 -20.62
CA GLU A 78 0.48 -8.41 -20.94
C GLU A 78 -0.61 -7.47 -21.47
N ILE A 79 -1.06 -7.70 -22.70
CA ILE A 79 -2.01 -6.82 -23.38
C ILE A 79 -3.44 -7.12 -22.91
N SER A 80 -3.72 -8.38 -22.57
CA SER A 80 -5.06 -8.84 -22.21
C SER A 80 -5.01 -9.71 -20.96
N SER A 81 -5.38 -10.98 -21.03
CA SER A 81 -5.22 -11.90 -19.91
C SER A 81 -4.75 -13.25 -20.42
N THR A 82 -3.87 -13.88 -19.66
CA THR A 82 -3.36 -15.22 -19.96
C THR A 82 -3.75 -16.18 -18.85
N ASP A 83 -4.41 -17.28 -19.21
CA ASP A 83 -4.65 -18.39 -18.29
C ASP A 83 -3.44 -19.33 -18.36
N PHE A 84 -2.64 -19.35 -17.29
CA PHE A 84 -1.38 -20.10 -17.23
C PHE A 84 -1.55 -21.37 -16.39
N PRO A 85 -1.25 -22.56 -16.94
CA PRO A 85 -1.47 -23.83 -16.25
C PRO A 85 -0.60 -23.95 -15.00
N VAL A 86 -1.14 -24.60 -13.98
CA VAL A 86 -0.44 -24.97 -12.75
C VAL A 86 -0.20 -26.48 -12.76
N PRO A 87 1.05 -26.94 -12.59
CA PRO A 87 1.32 -28.37 -12.46
C PRO A 87 0.58 -28.96 -11.26
N ALA A 88 -0.15 -30.06 -11.46
CA ALA A 88 -0.86 -30.74 -10.39
C ALA A 88 0.13 -31.31 -9.34
N THR A 89 -0.28 -31.33 -8.07
CA THR A 89 0.41 -32.07 -7.02
C THR A 89 -0.10 -33.52 -6.97
N GLY A 90 0.82 -34.46 -6.75
CA GLY A 90 0.47 -35.85 -6.45
C GLY A 90 0.13 -36.06 -4.97
N SER A 91 0.03 -37.33 -4.58
CA SER A 91 -0.23 -37.73 -3.19
C SER A 91 0.96 -37.57 -2.25
N SER A 92 2.16 -37.32 -2.79
CA SER A 92 3.43 -37.27 -2.08
C SER A 92 3.70 -35.98 -1.31
N GLY A 93 2.84 -34.96 -1.42
CA GLY A 93 2.95 -33.72 -0.65
C GLY A 93 2.46 -32.48 -1.41
N GLY A 94 2.29 -31.38 -0.68
CA GLY A 94 2.03 -30.07 -1.28
C GLY A 94 3.26 -29.49 -2.00
N ALA A 95 3.08 -28.39 -2.71
CA ALA A 95 4.15 -27.68 -3.41
C ALA A 95 4.07 -26.18 -3.15
N VAL A 96 5.22 -25.57 -2.86
CA VAL A 96 5.39 -24.11 -2.87
C VAL A 96 6.07 -23.73 -4.18
N ARG A 97 5.47 -22.83 -4.94
CA ARG A 97 5.96 -22.39 -6.25
C ARG A 97 5.82 -20.87 -6.37
N PHE A 98 6.65 -20.28 -7.22
CA PHE A 98 6.59 -18.87 -7.57
C PHE A 98 6.30 -18.73 -9.07
N LEU A 99 5.30 -17.93 -9.42
CA LEU A 99 5.08 -17.53 -10.80
C LEU A 99 5.92 -16.30 -11.08
N ILE A 100 6.73 -16.38 -12.13
CA ILE A 100 7.54 -15.27 -12.61
C ILE A 100 7.27 -15.01 -14.10
N ILE A 101 7.54 -13.79 -14.54
CA ILE A 101 7.85 -13.51 -15.94
C ILE A 101 9.37 -13.55 -16.06
N ARG A 102 9.91 -14.43 -16.88
CA ARG A 102 11.34 -14.53 -17.17
C ARG A 102 11.65 -13.83 -18.49
N ILE A 103 12.77 -13.12 -18.54
CA ILE A 103 13.34 -12.62 -19.80
C ILE A 103 14.42 -13.59 -20.27
N ASN A 104 14.44 -13.84 -21.57
CA ASN A 104 15.49 -14.60 -22.26
C ASN A 104 16.15 -13.64 -23.25
N ASP A 105 17.41 -13.30 -22.98
CA ASP A 105 18.22 -12.49 -23.89
C ASP A 105 19.48 -13.26 -24.31
N GLU A 106 19.49 -13.69 -25.58
CA GLU A 106 20.58 -14.39 -26.25
C GLU A 106 21.89 -13.60 -26.34
N GLN A 107 21.84 -12.27 -26.17
CA GLN A 107 23.03 -11.44 -26.08
C GLN A 107 23.88 -11.85 -24.86
N TYR A 108 23.23 -12.25 -23.78
CA TYR A 108 23.89 -12.58 -22.51
C TYR A 108 23.88 -14.07 -22.20
N ALA A 109 22.80 -14.79 -22.52
CA ALA A 109 22.69 -16.22 -22.24
C ALA A 109 21.67 -16.94 -23.14
N GLY A 110 21.89 -18.23 -23.37
CA GLY A 110 20.94 -19.11 -24.06
C GLY A 110 21.21 -19.23 -25.57
N ALA A 111 20.35 -20.01 -26.23
CA ALA A 111 20.47 -20.24 -27.66
C ALA A 111 19.90 -19.06 -28.45
N LYS A 112 20.54 -18.74 -29.57
CA LYS A 112 19.99 -17.80 -30.55
C LYS A 112 18.62 -18.28 -31.03
N PRO A 113 17.69 -17.36 -31.31
CA PRO A 113 16.37 -17.73 -31.82
C PRO A 113 16.54 -18.40 -33.17
N THR A 114 15.68 -19.38 -33.44
CA THR A 114 15.58 -19.92 -34.80
C THR A 114 14.88 -18.91 -35.71
N THR A 115 13.88 -18.22 -35.18
CA THR A 115 13.13 -17.18 -35.89
C THR A 115 13.10 -15.89 -35.06
N PRO A 116 14.12 -15.01 -35.19
CA PRO A 116 14.23 -13.80 -34.37
C PRO A 116 12.99 -12.90 -34.37
N ALA A 117 12.21 -12.91 -35.45
CA ALA A 117 11.01 -12.08 -35.59
C ALA A 117 9.81 -12.56 -34.75
N THR A 118 9.78 -13.83 -34.34
CA THR A 118 8.58 -14.45 -33.74
C THR A 118 8.85 -15.24 -32.47
N ASP A 119 10.10 -15.65 -32.24
CA ASP A 119 10.44 -16.45 -31.06
C ASP A 119 10.25 -15.60 -29.79
N PRO A 120 9.45 -16.07 -28.81
CA PRO A 120 9.20 -15.31 -27.59
C PRO A 120 10.50 -15.10 -26.80
N ARG A 121 10.69 -13.87 -26.31
CA ARG A 121 11.84 -13.45 -25.50
C ARG A 121 11.51 -13.28 -24.02
N ASN A 122 10.27 -13.57 -23.68
CA ASN A 122 9.79 -13.62 -22.31
C ASN A 122 8.78 -14.77 -22.18
N ALA A 123 8.68 -15.32 -20.98
CA ALA A 123 7.72 -16.40 -20.71
C ALA A 123 7.28 -16.39 -19.25
N TYR A 124 6.06 -16.85 -19.00
CA TYR A 124 5.61 -17.22 -17.67
C TYR A 124 6.27 -18.54 -17.26
N GLN A 125 6.73 -18.62 -16.01
CA GLN A 125 7.37 -19.82 -15.48
C GLN A 125 7.01 -20.04 -14.02
N TRP A 126 6.67 -21.28 -13.66
CA TRP A 126 6.66 -21.74 -12.28
C TRP A 126 8.07 -22.16 -11.86
N VAL A 127 8.59 -21.56 -10.79
CA VAL A 127 9.90 -21.89 -10.21
C VAL A 127 9.75 -22.27 -8.73
N SER A 128 10.67 -23.09 -8.21
CA SER A 128 10.70 -23.47 -6.79
C SER A 128 11.37 -22.41 -5.90
N ALA A 129 12.17 -21.53 -6.50
CA ALA A 129 12.81 -20.38 -5.86
C ALA A 129 12.97 -19.25 -6.88
N LEU A 130 12.95 -18.00 -6.41
CA LEU A 130 13.18 -16.85 -7.27
C LEU A 130 14.63 -16.88 -7.82
N PRO A 131 14.84 -16.72 -9.13
CA PRO A 131 16.18 -16.70 -9.70
C PRO A 131 17.00 -15.50 -9.22
N THR A 132 18.33 -15.56 -9.34
CA THR A 132 19.23 -14.44 -8.98
C THR A 132 20.15 -13.99 -10.09
N THR A 133 20.23 -14.77 -11.17
CA THR A 133 21.17 -14.59 -12.29
C THR A 133 20.47 -14.39 -13.62
N VAL A 134 19.14 -14.35 -13.62
CA VAL A 134 18.32 -14.13 -14.81
C VAL A 134 17.24 -13.09 -14.52
N PRO A 135 17.03 -12.13 -15.45
CA PRO A 135 16.02 -11.09 -15.26
C PRO A 135 14.63 -11.72 -15.14
N HIS A 136 13.89 -11.31 -14.10
CA HIS A 136 12.54 -11.79 -13.90
C HIS A 136 11.68 -10.80 -13.13
N VAL A 137 10.36 -10.93 -13.27
CA VAL A 137 9.36 -10.20 -12.48
C VAL A 137 8.58 -11.22 -11.64
N PRO A 138 8.67 -11.17 -10.29
CA PRO A 138 7.85 -12.01 -9.43
C PRO A 138 6.39 -11.54 -9.44
N LEU A 139 5.45 -12.49 -9.56
CA LEU A 139 4.02 -12.20 -9.58
C LEU A 139 3.29 -12.78 -8.37
N VAL A 140 3.32 -14.09 -8.19
CA VAL A 140 2.56 -14.75 -7.12
C VAL A 140 3.34 -15.91 -6.53
N ARG A 141 3.21 -16.11 -5.22
CA ARG A 141 3.56 -17.35 -4.54
C ARG A 141 2.30 -18.22 -4.46
N LEU A 142 2.43 -19.47 -4.86
CA LEU A 142 1.39 -20.49 -4.74
C LEU A 142 1.79 -21.49 -3.65
N ASP A 143 0.95 -21.62 -2.63
CA ASP A 143 1.00 -22.68 -1.63
C ASP A 143 -0.07 -23.73 -1.96
N GLN A 144 0.30 -24.72 -2.77
CA GLN A 144 -0.61 -25.75 -3.28
C GLN A 144 -0.61 -26.98 -2.35
N PRO A 145 -1.76 -27.38 -1.77
CA PRO A 145 -1.84 -28.59 -0.96
C PRO A 145 -1.59 -29.88 -1.77
N ALA A 146 -1.41 -31.01 -1.08
CA ALA A 146 -1.35 -32.32 -1.74
C ALA A 146 -2.66 -32.64 -2.47
N ASN A 147 -2.61 -33.45 -3.53
CA ASN A 147 -3.78 -33.88 -4.32
C ASN A 147 -4.69 -32.73 -4.80
N THR A 148 -4.12 -31.56 -5.13
CA THR A 148 -4.90 -30.37 -5.47
C THR A 148 -4.77 -30.06 -6.96
N ALA A 149 -5.89 -30.16 -7.68
CA ALA A 149 -6.00 -29.78 -9.09
C ALA A 149 -6.74 -28.45 -9.32
N THR A 150 -7.53 -27.99 -8.34
CA THR A 150 -8.25 -26.71 -8.42
C THR A 150 -7.52 -25.65 -7.63
N ILE A 151 -7.17 -24.54 -8.28
CA ILE A 151 -6.48 -23.42 -7.63
C ILE A 151 -7.50 -22.41 -7.11
N THR A 152 -7.31 -21.96 -5.86
CA THR A 152 -8.16 -20.97 -5.20
C THR A 152 -7.34 -19.75 -4.81
N ASN A 153 -7.98 -18.58 -4.67
CA ASN A 153 -7.28 -17.36 -4.25
C ASN A 153 -6.61 -17.47 -2.86
N ALA A 154 -7.14 -18.32 -1.97
CA ALA A 154 -6.53 -18.56 -0.66
C ALA A 154 -5.16 -19.26 -0.73
N MET A 155 -4.87 -19.94 -1.85
CA MET A 155 -3.56 -20.56 -2.12
C MET A 155 -2.56 -19.57 -2.72
N LEU A 156 -3.02 -18.38 -3.15
CA LEU A 156 -2.24 -17.38 -3.86
C LEU A 156 -1.86 -16.23 -2.93
N THR A 157 -0.56 -16.01 -2.77
CA THR A 157 -0.01 -14.84 -2.10
C THR A 157 0.62 -13.92 -3.13
N ASP A 158 0.09 -12.70 -3.25
CA ASP A 158 0.67 -11.66 -4.11
C ASP A 158 2.05 -11.28 -3.59
N ILE A 159 3.05 -11.35 -4.47
CA ILE A 159 4.44 -10.99 -4.18
C ILE A 159 4.97 -9.96 -5.18
N ARG A 160 4.07 -9.36 -5.97
CA ARG A 160 4.42 -8.22 -6.84
C ARG A 160 4.98 -7.11 -5.97
N GLN A 161 5.78 -6.26 -6.59
CA GLN A 161 6.26 -5.01 -6.02
C GLN A 161 6.13 -3.93 -7.09
N MET A 162 6.02 -2.67 -6.68
CA MET A 162 6.12 -1.56 -7.63
C MET A 162 7.58 -1.38 -8.03
N ALA A 163 7.84 -1.16 -9.32
CA ALA A 163 9.20 -0.91 -9.77
C ALA A 163 9.77 0.42 -9.24
N ASP A 164 8.98 1.49 -9.28
CA ASP A 164 9.34 2.79 -8.68
C ASP A 164 8.13 3.32 -7.89
N PRO A 165 7.97 2.91 -6.61
CA PRO A 165 6.81 3.31 -5.81
C PRO A 165 6.82 4.83 -5.55
N LYS A 166 5.69 5.49 -5.82
CA LYS A 166 5.49 6.89 -5.42
C LYS A 166 5.20 7.00 -3.93
N ILE A 167 5.76 8.05 -3.32
CA ILE A 167 5.54 8.39 -1.91
C ILE A 167 5.18 9.88 -1.84
N LEU A 168 4.10 10.21 -1.15
CA LEU A 168 3.70 11.60 -0.91
C LEU A 168 3.42 11.83 0.57
N PRO A 169 4.25 12.61 1.27
CA PRO A 169 3.96 13.00 2.64
C PRO A 169 2.83 14.02 2.70
N PHE A 170 2.02 13.91 3.75
CA PHE A 170 1.04 14.92 4.12
C PHE A 170 1.14 15.23 5.61
N GLY A 171 0.75 16.45 5.97
CA GLY A 171 0.79 16.92 7.33
C GLY A 171 -0.20 18.06 7.55
N ARG A 172 -0.91 17.99 8.68
CA ARG A 172 -1.86 18.99 9.14
C ARG A 172 -1.79 19.02 10.67
N SER A 173 -1.25 20.11 11.18
CA SER A 173 -1.17 20.36 12.61
C SER A 173 -2.06 21.53 12.97
N ARG A 174 -2.80 21.40 14.07
CA ARG A 174 -3.67 22.43 14.64
C ARG A 174 -3.36 22.55 16.12
N ALA A 175 -2.78 23.67 16.54
CA ALA A 175 -2.79 24.03 17.95
C ALA A 175 -4.22 24.40 18.37
N SER A 176 -4.61 24.03 19.59
CA SER A 176 -5.87 24.55 20.16
C SER A 176 -5.68 26.02 20.48
N VAL A 177 -6.67 26.85 20.18
CA VAL A 177 -6.63 28.30 20.43
C VAL A 177 -7.41 28.65 21.69
N ALA A 178 -7.27 29.90 22.16
CA ALA A 178 -7.95 30.36 23.38
C ALA A 178 -9.48 30.21 23.35
N SER A 179 -10.10 30.17 22.17
CA SER A 179 -11.54 29.90 22.00
C SER A 179 -11.90 28.41 22.08
N ASP A 180 -10.93 27.50 21.95
CA ASP A 180 -11.11 26.05 22.13
C ASP A 180 -11.03 25.71 23.63
N GLN A 181 -12.05 26.10 24.41
CA GLN A 181 -12.11 25.80 25.84
C GLN A 181 -12.96 24.58 26.14
N GLY A 182 -12.52 23.76 27.09
CA GLY A 182 -13.37 22.77 27.76
C GLY A 182 -13.91 21.66 26.86
N MET A 183 -13.21 21.29 25.77
CA MET A 183 -13.62 20.22 24.88
C MET A 183 -13.40 18.88 25.55
N ALA A 184 -14.40 18.44 26.32
CA ALA A 184 -14.34 17.24 27.13
C ALA A 184 -14.73 15.99 26.37
N LEU A 185 -14.06 14.89 26.71
CA LEU A 185 -14.44 13.56 26.29
C LEU A 185 -15.44 12.98 27.32
N ASN A 186 -16.67 12.80 26.88
CA ASN A 186 -17.82 12.35 27.64
C ASN A 186 -18.36 10.99 27.15
N SER A 187 -18.22 10.67 25.87
CA SER A 187 -18.77 9.46 25.27
C SER A 187 -18.09 8.20 25.82
N LYS A 188 -18.93 7.29 26.33
CA LYS A 188 -18.56 5.92 26.69
C LYS A 188 -19.08 4.89 25.68
N ALA A 189 -19.75 5.35 24.63
CA ALA A 189 -20.33 4.49 23.62
C ALA A 189 -19.25 3.85 22.74
N ALA A 190 -19.57 2.70 22.15
CA ALA A 190 -18.62 2.00 21.32
C ALA A 190 -18.14 2.84 20.11
N ALA A 191 -19.03 3.66 19.53
CA ALA A 191 -18.73 4.57 18.43
C ALA A 191 -17.85 5.78 18.84
N GLY A 192 -17.68 6.02 20.14
CA GLY A 192 -17.01 7.19 20.69
C GLY A 192 -17.65 8.51 20.28
N GLU A 193 -16.86 9.58 20.34
CA GLU A 193 -17.22 10.90 19.83
C GLU A 193 -16.02 11.54 19.16
N TRP A 194 -16.26 12.63 18.44
CA TRP A 194 -15.17 13.45 17.92
C TRP A 194 -14.44 14.12 19.07
N PHE A 195 -13.12 14.02 19.10
CA PHE A 195 -12.33 14.57 20.18
C PHE A 195 -11.09 15.27 19.64
N PRO A 196 -10.95 16.58 19.88
CA PRO A 196 -11.79 17.45 20.71
C PRO A 196 -13.03 17.98 19.96
N GLY A 197 -14.20 17.98 20.61
CA GLY A 197 -15.44 18.54 20.06
C GLY A 197 -16.67 18.18 20.89
N ASP A 198 -17.57 19.14 21.10
CA ASP A 198 -18.92 18.92 21.65
C ASP A 198 -19.93 18.50 20.58
N GLY A 199 -19.45 18.32 19.35
CA GLY A 199 -20.24 18.03 18.18
C GLY A 199 -20.29 19.07 17.09
N THR A 200 -19.63 20.18 17.32
CA THR A 200 -19.39 21.15 16.26
C THR A 200 -18.17 20.76 15.41
N PRO A 201 -18.21 20.88 14.07
CA PRO A 201 -17.27 20.20 13.17
C PRO A 201 -15.85 20.78 13.08
N THR A 202 -15.52 21.86 13.80
CA THR A 202 -14.43 22.75 13.37
C THR A 202 -13.04 22.36 13.86
N GLY A 203 -12.89 21.38 14.77
CA GLY A 203 -11.61 21.10 15.42
C GLY A 203 -11.02 19.70 15.28
N ALA A 204 -11.85 18.66 15.23
CA ALA A 204 -11.44 17.26 15.25
C ALA A 204 -11.37 16.59 13.87
N ARG A 205 -11.47 17.35 12.78
CA ARG A 205 -11.45 16.80 11.41
C ARG A 205 -10.42 17.50 10.54
N GLN A 206 -9.91 16.76 9.57
CA GLN A 206 -8.98 17.28 8.59
C GLN A 206 -9.28 16.68 7.22
N GLU A 207 -9.31 17.54 6.21
CA GLU A 207 -9.51 17.13 4.82
C GLU A 207 -8.18 17.08 4.08
N ILE A 208 -7.91 15.95 3.44
CA ILE A 208 -6.66 15.69 2.74
C ILE A 208 -6.99 15.01 1.41
N TYR A 209 -6.45 15.58 0.33
CA TYR A 209 -6.57 14.99 -1.00
C TYR A 209 -5.80 13.67 -1.07
N CYS A 210 -6.47 12.59 -1.45
CA CYS A 210 -5.84 11.31 -1.76
C CYS A 210 -5.44 11.30 -3.24
N PRO A 211 -4.14 11.17 -3.58
CA PRO A 211 -3.72 11.06 -4.97
C PRO A 211 -4.35 9.85 -5.68
N PRO A 212 -4.64 9.93 -6.99
CA PRO A 212 -5.27 8.84 -7.73
C PRO A 212 -4.41 7.56 -7.80
N TRP A 213 -3.10 7.69 -7.64
CA TRP A 213 -2.16 6.56 -7.64
C TRP A 213 -1.99 5.89 -6.27
N ALA A 214 -2.45 6.51 -5.18
CA ALA A 214 -2.21 6.01 -3.83
C ALA A 214 -3.09 4.78 -3.55
N SER A 215 -2.47 3.63 -3.30
CA SER A 215 -3.16 2.38 -2.95
C SER A 215 -3.02 2.01 -1.48
N ALA A 216 -2.15 2.70 -0.75
CA ALA A 216 -2.04 2.59 0.70
C ALA A 216 -1.64 3.92 1.36
N MET A 217 -1.82 3.98 2.67
CA MET A 217 -1.32 5.05 3.51
C MET A 217 -0.81 4.54 4.84
N TYR A 218 0.15 5.27 5.40
CA TYR A 218 0.53 5.19 6.80
C TYR A 218 0.15 6.51 7.46
N ILE A 219 -0.58 6.44 8.56
CA ILE A 219 -1.15 7.61 9.25
C ILE A 219 -0.64 7.63 10.68
N GLU A 220 -0.24 8.80 11.16
CA GLU A 220 0.22 9.07 12.51
C GLU A 220 -0.62 10.20 13.13
N PRO A 221 -1.76 9.88 13.75
CA PRO A 221 -2.51 10.85 14.54
C PRO A 221 -1.83 11.12 15.88
N SER A 222 -1.89 12.37 16.33
CA SER A 222 -1.39 12.79 17.64
C SER A 222 -2.35 13.76 18.29
N TRP A 223 -2.72 13.47 19.54
CA TRP A 223 -3.32 14.43 20.47
C TRP A 223 -2.23 14.92 21.41
N TYR A 224 -2.00 16.22 21.46
CA TYR A 224 -1.02 16.84 22.32
C TYR A 224 -1.67 17.42 23.57
N SER A 225 -1.06 17.16 24.73
CA SER A 225 -1.37 17.81 26.00
C SER A 225 -2.83 17.66 26.41
N VAL A 226 -3.37 16.43 26.28
CA VAL A 226 -4.70 16.05 26.76
C VAL A 226 -4.70 16.08 28.29
N ILE A 227 -5.67 16.76 28.87
CA ILE A 227 -5.76 17.01 30.31
C ILE A 227 -6.58 15.94 30.99
N TYR A 228 -6.09 15.48 32.13
CA TYR A 228 -6.80 14.63 33.05
C TYR A 228 -7.01 15.36 34.37
N SER A 229 -8.27 15.47 34.82
CA SER A 229 -8.59 15.84 36.19
C SER A 229 -8.25 14.69 37.16
N PRO A 230 -8.18 14.95 38.48
CA PRO A 230 -8.04 13.92 39.52
C PRO A 230 -9.13 12.84 39.46
N ALA A 231 -8.91 11.78 38.69
CA ALA A 231 -9.81 10.63 38.57
C ALA A 231 -9.07 9.44 37.95
N ASN A 232 -9.53 8.23 38.26
CA ASN A 232 -9.11 7.03 37.55
C ASN A 232 -9.90 6.92 36.25
N VAL A 233 -9.24 7.09 35.11
CA VAL A 233 -9.88 7.18 33.79
C VAL A 233 -9.04 6.49 32.73
N TRP A 234 -9.70 5.77 31.83
CA TRP A 234 -9.06 5.07 30.72
C TRP A 234 -10.02 4.97 29.55
N GLY A 235 -9.47 4.76 28.37
CA GLY A 235 -10.26 4.75 27.15
C GLY A 235 -9.46 4.37 25.92
N ARG A 236 -9.99 4.76 24.76
CA ARG A 236 -9.43 4.46 23.44
C ARG A 236 -9.45 5.70 22.56
N CYS A 237 -8.48 5.82 21.66
CA CYS A 237 -8.43 6.83 20.60
C CYS A 237 -8.09 6.20 19.25
N TRP A 238 -8.63 6.76 18.16
CA TRP A 238 -8.44 6.28 16.79
C TRP A 238 -8.83 7.36 15.78
N ILE A 239 -8.57 7.10 14.49
CA ILE A 239 -9.04 7.93 13.39
C ILE A 239 -10.13 7.21 12.62
N ASN A 240 -11.19 7.94 12.34
CA ASN A 240 -12.20 7.60 11.34
C ASN A 240 -11.82 8.26 10.02
N TYR A 241 -11.97 7.56 8.90
CA TYR A 241 -11.66 8.14 7.61
C TYR A 241 -12.53 7.62 6.46
N GLY A 242 -12.75 8.46 5.46
CA GLY A 242 -13.60 8.16 4.31
C GLY A 242 -13.70 9.34 3.36
N LEU A 243 -14.51 9.20 2.31
CA LEU A 243 -14.85 10.31 1.43
C LEU A 243 -15.52 11.44 2.23
N SER A 244 -15.23 12.69 1.90
CA SER A 244 -15.88 13.83 2.58
C SER A 244 -17.41 13.85 2.41
N THR A 245 -17.94 13.28 1.33
CA THR A 245 -19.39 13.10 1.12
C THR A 245 -20.01 12.00 1.97
N SER A 246 -19.21 11.10 2.53
CA SER A 246 -19.65 10.05 3.47
C SER A 246 -19.69 10.52 4.92
N GLU A 247 -19.42 11.80 5.17
CA GLU A 247 -19.65 12.44 6.47
C GLU A 247 -21.16 12.47 6.72
N GLY A 248 -21.70 11.34 7.19
CA GLY A 248 -23.05 11.32 7.76
C GLY A 248 -23.09 12.37 8.86
N ASN A 249 -24.17 13.16 8.87
CA ASN A 249 -24.45 14.15 9.90
C ASN A 249 -23.96 13.65 11.26
N TYR A 250 -23.42 14.57 12.06
CA TYR A 250 -22.99 14.45 13.46
C TYR A 250 -23.72 13.40 14.34
N ASN A 251 -24.95 13.02 13.98
CA ASN A 251 -25.75 11.86 14.38
C ASN A 251 -25.10 10.44 14.28
N GLY A 252 -23.78 10.30 14.37
CA GLY A 252 -23.17 9.02 14.72
C GLY A 252 -23.12 7.96 13.61
N GLN A 253 -23.28 8.33 12.34
CA GLN A 253 -22.93 7.41 11.26
C GLN A 253 -21.40 7.28 11.20
N PRO A 254 -20.82 6.09 11.41
CA PRO A 254 -19.38 5.91 11.35
C PRO A 254 -18.89 6.16 9.93
N PHE A 255 -17.68 6.72 9.80
CA PHE A 255 -16.96 6.67 8.53
C PHE A 255 -16.79 5.20 8.11
N PRO A 256 -16.68 4.90 6.80
CA PRO A 256 -16.58 3.53 6.33
C PRO A 256 -15.32 2.81 6.83
N TYR A 257 -14.30 3.56 7.25
CA TYR A 257 -13.04 2.99 7.73
C TYR A 257 -12.55 3.62 9.02
N ASN A 258 -11.88 2.79 9.83
CA ASN A 258 -11.27 3.17 11.09
C ASN A 258 -9.81 2.70 11.09
N THR A 259 -8.93 3.48 11.73
CA THR A 259 -7.63 2.97 12.17
C THR A 259 -7.81 2.03 13.37
N GLN A 260 -6.74 1.35 13.76
CA GLN A 260 -6.69 0.62 15.02
C GLN A 260 -6.87 1.57 16.21
N GLU A 261 -7.41 1.04 17.30
CA GLU A 261 -7.63 1.79 18.53
C GLU A 261 -6.45 1.67 19.50
N PHE A 262 -5.91 2.81 19.91
CA PHE A 262 -4.88 2.88 20.96
C PHE A 262 -5.52 3.12 22.32
N ALA A 263 -5.04 2.41 23.34
CA ALA A 263 -5.45 2.64 24.71
C ALA A 263 -4.71 3.82 25.33
N TRP A 264 -5.38 4.47 26.27
CA TRP A 264 -4.78 5.47 27.15
C TRP A 264 -5.41 5.33 28.53
N ASP A 265 -4.67 5.73 29.55
CA ASP A 265 -5.11 5.73 30.94
C ASP A 265 -4.44 6.82 31.76
N ALA A 266 -5.10 7.19 32.85
CA ALA A 266 -4.58 8.07 33.87
C ALA A 266 -5.10 7.59 35.22
N ALA A 267 -4.17 7.34 36.14
CA ALA A 267 -4.50 7.07 37.53
C ALA A 267 -5.00 8.35 38.23
N GLU A 268 -5.78 8.15 39.29
CA GLU A 268 -6.22 9.23 40.15
C GLU A 268 -5.01 9.93 40.79
N GLY A 269 -5.01 11.25 40.77
CA GLY A 269 -3.86 12.04 41.21
C GLY A 269 -4.03 13.53 40.92
N ARG A 270 -2.93 14.27 40.79
CA ARG A 270 -3.00 15.68 40.39
C ARG A 270 -3.43 15.81 38.93
N THR A 271 -3.97 16.99 38.58
CA THR A 271 -4.22 17.33 37.18
C THR A 271 -2.93 17.15 36.37
N GLN A 272 -3.00 16.36 35.32
CA GLN A 272 -1.86 16.01 34.47
C GLN A 272 -2.20 16.17 33.00
N ARG A 273 -1.17 16.24 32.16
CA ARG A 273 -1.28 16.27 30.71
C ARG A 273 -0.49 15.12 30.12
N GLN A 274 -1.08 14.42 29.15
CA GLN A 274 -0.37 13.40 28.39
C GLN A 274 -0.60 13.59 26.88
N HIS A 275 0.24 12.95 26.09
CA HIS A 275 0.11 12.87 24.65
C HIS A 275 -0.53 11.53 24.28
N TRP A 276 -1.48 11.53 23.36
CA TRP A 276 -1.97 10.28 22.74
C TRP A 276 -1.39 10.19 21.35
N LEU A 277 -0.61 9.14 21.11
CA LEU A 277 0.05 8.90 19.84
C LEU A 277 -0.55 7.63 19.26
N GLY A 278 -0.88 7.68 17.97
CA GLY A 278 -1.29 6.51 17.22
C GLY A 278 -0.47 6.39 15.94
N SER A 279 -0.47 5.19 15.38
CA SER A 279 0.00 4.94 14.03
C SER A 279 -0.75 3.77 13.42
N ASP A 280 -0.96 3.80 12.11
CA ASP A 280 -1.57 2.68 11.42
C ASP A 280 -1.23 2.66 9.93
N TYR A 281 -1.16 1.45 9.35
CA TYR A 281 -1.07 1.24 7.92
C TYR A 281 -2.43 0.79 7.38
N ARG A 282 -2.89 1.43 6.31
CA ARG A 282 -4.19 1.13 5.70
C ARG A 282 -4.07 1.05 4.20
N THR A 283 -4.76 0.07 3.61
CA THR A 283 -5.02 0.03 2.18
C THR A 283 -6.09 1.06 1.85
N ILE A 284 -5.99 1.67 0.67
CA ILE A 284 -6.93 2.68 0.19
C ILE A 284 -7.77 2.05 -0.92
N PRO A 285 -9.08 1.90 -0.73
CA PRO A 285 -10.00 1.44 -1.78
C PRO A 285 -9.95 2.33 -3.03
N ALA A 286 -10.18 1.75 -4.21
CA ALA A 286 -10.14 2.49 -5.46
C ALA A 286 -11.14 3.67 -5.50
N SER A 287 -12.30 3.51 -4.85
CA SER A 287 -13.35 4.54 -4.74
C SER A 287 -12.92 5.80 -3.98
N MET A 288 -11.84 5.74 -3.19
CA MET A 288 -11.32 6.85 -2.40
C MET A 288 -10.18 7.61 -3.09
N ARG A 289 -9.59 7.05 -4.14
CA ARG A 289 -8.41 7.60 -4.83
C ARG A 289 -8.82 8.77 -5.73
N GLY A 290 -8.03 9.84 -5.73
CA GLY A 290 -8.33 11.06 -6.48
C GLY A 290 -9.45 11.90 -5.88
N GLN A 291 -9.82 11.67 -4.61
CA GLN A 291 -10.89 12.36 -3.90
C GLN A 291 -10.36 13.05 -2.64
N MET A 292 -11.16 13.97 -2.09
CA MET A 292 -10.92 14.51 -0.75
C MET A 292 -11.37 13.50 0.30
N LEU A 293 -10.45 13.19 1.23
CA LEU A 293 -10.72 12.33 2.36
C LEU A 293 -10.83 13.15 3.63
N THR A 294 -11.83 12.86 4.43
CA THR A 294 -11.95 13.42 5.78
C THR A 294 -11.37 12.43 6.78
N PHE A 295 -10.48 12.91 7.63
CA PHE A 295 -9.91 12.19 8.77
C PHE A 295 -10.43 12.83 10.05
N ALA A 296 -11.20 12.08 10.83
CA ALA A 296 -11.82 12.53 12.07
C ALA A 296 -11.17 11.86 13.28
N PHE A 297 -10.68 12.69 14.21
CA PHE A 297 -10.11 12.29 15.49
C PHE A 297 -11.23 11.81 16.41
N ARG A 298 -11.18 10.54 16.81
CA ARG A 298 -12.17 9.89 17.67
C ARG A 298 -11.53 9.43 18.96
N ALA A 299 -12.30 9.51 20.02
CA ALA A 299 -11.97 8.84 21.27
C ALA A 299 -13.24 8.42 22.01
N ARG A 300 -13.07 7.55 23.00
CA ARG A 300 -14.10 7.16 23.97
C ARG A 300 -13.47 6.85 25.31
N ARG A 301 -14.28 6.97 26.34
CA ARG A 301 -13.98 6.51 27.71
C ARG A 301 -14.51 5.09 27.93
N HIS A 302 -13.82 4.31 28.74
CA HIS A 302 -14.28 2.99 29.22
C HIS A 302 -14.35 2.90 30.74
N ASP A 303 -13.95 3.96 31.43
CA ASP A 303 -13.98 4.04 32.87
C ASP A 303 -15.40 4.18 33.46
N SER A 304 -15.51 3.93 34.76
CA SER A 304 -16.73 4.12 35.55
C SER A 304 -16.84 5.50 36.20
N ALA A 305 -15.88 6.41 36.02
CA ALA A 305 -15.92 7.73 36.64
C ALA A 305 -17.15 8.53 36.17
N SER A 306 -17.86 9.14 37.11
CA SER A 306 -19.08 9.91 36.86
C SER A 306 -18.79 11.39 36.55
N GLY A 307 -17.56 11.85 36.73
CA GLY A 307 -17.16 13.22 36.46
C GLY A 307 -17.25 13.58 34.97
N SER A 308 -17.92 14.70 34.68
CA SER A 308 -17.78 15.43 33.41
C SER A 308 -16.43 16.15 33.38
N ASN A 309 -15.88 16.43 32.19
CA ASN A 309 -14.60 17.15 32.02
C ASN A 309 -13.37 16.47 32.66
N VAL A 310 -13.46 15.16 32.93
CA VAL A 310 -12.35 14.36 33.47
C VAL A 310 -11.21 14.26 32.46
N VAL A 311 -11.54 14.07 31.18
CA VAL A 311 -10.60 14.10 30.07
C VAL A 311 -11.00 15.25 29.15
N ARG A 312 -10.09 16.16 28.84
CA ARG A 312 -10.40 17.34 28.01
C ARG A 312 -9.19 17.89 27.29
N MET A 313 -9.44 18.73 26.31
CA MET A 313 -8.43 19.60 25.69
C MET A 313 -8.79 21.07 25.91
N ASP A 314 -7.76 21.92 25.98
CA ASP A 314 -7.89 23.37 26.11
C ASP A 314 -6.88 24.10 25.21
N ALA A 315 -6.73 25.41 25.37
CA ALA A 315 -5.81 26.25 24.60
C ALA A 315 -4.31 25.87 24.69
N LEU A 316 -3.92 24.94 25.57
CA LEU A 316 -2.55 24.41 25.64
C LEU A 316 -2.43 23.00 25.04
N SER A 317 -3.50 22.51 24.42
CA SER A 317 -3.57 21.24 23.71
C SER A 317 -3.40 21.42 22.20
N GLY A 318 -3.28 20.33 21.45
CA GLY A 318 -3.23 20.39 19.99
C GLY A 318 -3.47 19.05 19.32
N LEU A 319 -3.63 19.07 18.01
CA LEU A 319 -3.75 17.90 17.16
C LEU A 319 -2.72 17.94 16.04
N SER A 320 -2.25 16.78 15.63
CA SER A 320 -1.53 16.63 14.37
C SER A 320 -1.93 15.34 13.69
N LEU A 321 -2.14 15.42 12.38
CA LEU A 321 -2.22 14.27 11.51
C LEU A 321 -1.04 14.37 10.54
N LYS A 322 -0.20 13.36 10.57
CA LYS A 322 0.86 13.19 9.59
C LYS A 322 0.66 11.85 8.91
N GLY A 323 1.20 11.73 7.72
CA GLY A 323 1.17 10.45 7.05
C GLY A 323 1.86 10.49 5.71
N LEU A 324 1.82 9.32 5.08
CA LEU A 324 2.42 9.05 3.79
C LEU A 324 1.37 8.33 2.95
N PHE A 325 1.17 8.79 1.71
CA PHE A 325 0.52 7.98 0.68
C PHE A 325 1.59 7.18 -0.06
N PHE A 326 1.30 5.91 -0.34
CA PHE A 326 2.19 5.00 -1.05
C PHE A 326 1.50 4.38 -2.27
N GLU A 327 2.30 4.17 -3.30
CA GLU A 327 1.96 3.27 -4.40
C GLU A 327 2.50 1.88 -4.08
N VAL A 328 1.60 0.95 -3.82
CA VAL A 328 1.88 -0.48 -3.60
C VAL A 328 0.98 -1.31 -4.54
N PRO A 329 1.33 -2.58 -4.83
CA PRO A 329 0.42 -3.48 -5.52
C PRO A 329 -0.92 -3.52 -4.80
N ASP A 330 -2.01 -3.38 -5.55
CA ASP A 330 -3.33 -3.23 -4.98
C ASP A 330 -3.82 -4.57 -4.41
N PRO A 331 -3.97 -4.71 -3.08
CA PRO A 331 -4.46 -5.95 -2.48
C PRO A 331 -5.99 -6.00 -2.47
N SER A 332 -6.69 -4.93 -2.86
CA SER A 332 -8.15 -4.90 -2.82
C SER A 332 -8.73 -5.92 -3.80
N THR A 333 -9.69 -6.69 -3.30
CA THR A 333 -10.39 -7.74 -4.07
C THR A 333 -11.48 -7.17 -4.97
N GLU A 334 -11.52 -5.85 -5.15
CA GLU A 334 -12.50 -5.13 -5.97
C GLU A 334 -12.05 -5.01 -7.44
#